data_AF-A0A6G3XX43-F1
#
_entry.id   AF-A0A6G3XX43-F1
#
_cell.length_a   1.000
_cell.length_b   1.000
_cell.length_c   1.000
_cell.angle_alpha   90.00
_cell.angle_beta   90.00
_cell.angle_gamma   90.00
#
_symmetry.space_group_name_H-M   'P 1'
#
loop_
_entity.id
_entity.type
_entity.pdbx_description
1 polymer ?
#
loop_
_entity_poly.entity_id
_entity_poly.type
_entity_poly.pdbx_seq_one_letter_code
_entity_poly.pdbx_strand_id
1 'polypeptide(L)'
;KLDAVTDVVVGVGPGPYTGLRVGLVTAATFGSALSVPVHGLCTLDGLAYAAGLEGLEGPFAVATDARRKEVYWARYEDARTRTGEPAVDRPAD
;
A
#
# COMPACT_ATOMS: atom_id res chain seq x y z
N LYS A 1 -13.94 -4.12 -21.25
CA LYS A 1 -15.31 -3.64 -20.92
C LYS A 1 -15.44 -3.64 -19.39
N LEU A 2 -16.25 -2.75 -18.81
CA LEU A 2 -16.33 -2.59 -17.35
C LEU A 2 -16.98 -3.80 -16.65
N ASP A 3 -17.86 -4.51 -17.35
CA ASP A 3 -18.49 -5.78 -16.94
C ASP A 3 -17.52 -6.96 -16.78
N ALA A 4 -16.28 -6.85 -17.27
CA ALA A 4 -15.26 -7.89 -17.14
C ALA A 4 -14.42 -7.76 -15.85
N VAL A 5 -14.59 -6.68 -15.08
CA VAL A 5 -13.90 -6.50 -13.80
C VAL A 5 -14.49 -7.48 -12.78
N THR A 6 -13.64 -8.27 -12.14
CA THR A 6 -14.07 -9.24 -11.11
C THR A 6 -13.79 -8.78 -9.70
N ASP A 7 -12.82 -7.87 -9.52
CA ASP A 7 -12.30 -7.42 -8.24
C ASP A 7 -11.72 -6.01 -8.37
N VAL A 8 -11.75 -5.24 -7.28
CA VAL A 8 -11.09 -3.93 -7.18
C VAL A 8 -10.05 -3.98 -6.08
N VAL A 9 -8.85 -3.48 -6.34
CA VAL A 9 -7.79 -3.34 -5.33
C VAL A 9 -7.53 -1.86 -5.08
N VAL A 10 -7.38 -1.48 -3.81
CA VAL A 10 -7.12 -0.09 -3.40
C VAL A 10 -6.05 -0.02 -2.33
N GLY A 11 -5.18 0.99 -2.43
CA GLY A 11 -4.24 1.30 -1.38
C GLY A 11 -4.97 1.79 -0.12
N VAL A 12 -4.76 1.12 1.02
CA VAL A 12 -5.33 1.52 2.32
C VAL A 12 -4.35 2.37 3.16
N GLY A 13 -3.22 2.72 2.56
CA GLY A 13 -2.16 3.49 3.19
C GLY A 13 -1.01 2.61 3.68
N PRO A 14 0.00 3.22 4.33
CA PRO A 14 0.09 4.64 4.64
C PRO A 14 0.26 5.53 3.38
N GLY A 15 -0.09 6.81 3.48
CA GLY A 15 0.01 7.75 2.35
C GLY A 15 -0.74 9.08 2.57
N PRO A 16 -0.70 10.00 1.60
CA PRO A 16 -1.33 11.32 1.73
C PRO A 16 -2.84 11.24 1.96
N TYR A 17 -3.33 11.92 3.00
CA TYR A 17 -4.71 11.87 3.48
C TYR A 17 -5.78 12.08 2.39
N THR A 18 -5.63 13.14 1.58
CA THR A 18 -6.61 13.47 0.54
C THR A 18 -6.66 12.40 -0.54
N GLY A 19 -5.50 11.98 -1.07
CA GLY A 19 -5.42 10.95 -2.10
C GLY A 19 -5.95 9.61 -1.62
N LEU A 20 -5.61 9.22 -0.39
CA LEU A 20 -6.07 7.99 0.23
C LEU A 20 -7.60 7.92 0.30
N ARG A 21 -8.25 8.98 0.81
CA ARG A 21 -9.72 9.00 0.94
C ARG A 21 -10.43 9.02 -0.40
N VAL A 22 -9.92 9.78 -1.37
CA VAL A 22 -10.47 9.80 -2.73
C VAL A 22 -10.38 8.40 -3.35
N GLY A 23 -9.24 7.73 -3.23
CA GLY A 23 -9.04 6.37 -3.74
C GLY A 23 -9.98 5.36 -3.09
N LEU A 24 -10.09 5.37 -1.75
CA LEU A 24 -10.97 4.46 -1.01
C LEU A 24 -12.44 4.61 -1.39
N VAL A 25 -12.95 5.85 -1.45
CA VAL A 25 -14.35 6.11 -1.86
C VAL A 25 -14.58 5.70 -3.32
N THR A 26 -13.61 5.97 -4.20
CA THR A 26 -13.68 5.54 -5.60
C THR A 26 -13.78 4.02 -5.70
N ALA A 27 -12.89 3.29 -5.02
CA ALA A 27 -12.90 1.82 -5.02
C ALA A 27 -14.18 1.23 -4.44
N ALA A 28 -14.67 1.78 -3.33
CA ALA A 28 -15.95 1.37 -2.72
C ALA A 28 -17.13 1.63 -3.67
N THR A 29 -17.12 2.75 -4.40
CA THR A 29 -18.15 3.08 -5.39
C THR A 29 -18.13 2.10 -6.56
N PHE A 30 -16.95 1.74 -7.08
CA PHE A 30 -16.83 0.72 -8.12
C PHE A 30 -17.26 -0.67 -7.62
N GLY A 31 -16.81 -1.08 -6.43
CA GLY A 31 -17.21 -2.36 -5.83
C GLY A 31 -18.72 -2.48 -5.67
N SER A 32 -19.36 -1.41 -5.20
CA SER A 32 -20.82 -1.34 -5.08
C SER A 32 -21.52 -1.37 -6.45
N ALA A 33 -21.11 -0.52 -7.39
CA ALA A 33 -21.74 -0.40 -8.70
C ALA A 33 -21.61 -1.67 -9.55
N LEU A 34 -20.48 -2.38 -9.42
CA LEU A 34 -20.19 -3.61 -10.18
C LEU A 34 -20.53 -4.89 -9.41
N SER A 35 -20.91 -4.79 -8.13
CA SER A 35 -21.14 -5.94 -7.24
C SER A 35 -19.91 -6.87 -7.16
N VAL A 36 -18.72 -6.29 -7.07
CA VAL A 36 -17.43 -7.01 -6.99
C VAL A 36 -16.72 -6.77 -5.66
N PRO A 37 -15.91 -7.73 -5.17
CA PRO A 37 -15.10 -7.54 -3.98
C PRO A 37 -14.12 -6.35 -4.11
N VAL A 38 -13.88 -5.67 -2.98
CA VAL A 38 -12.86 -4.62 -2.86
C VAL A 38 -11.82 -5.07 -1.85
N HIS A 39 -10.56 -5.08 -2.27
CA HIS A 39 -9.42 -5.53 -1.48
C HIS A 39 -8.53 -4.35 -1.11
N GLY A 40 -8.21 -4.23 0.17
CA GLY A 40 -7.25 -3.26 0.66
C GLY A 40 -5.82 -3.79 0.56
N LEU A 41 -4.90 -2.98 0.06
CA LEU A 41 -3.47 -3.28 0.01
C LEU A 41 -2.68 -2.20 0.76
N CYS A 42 -1.72 -2.60 1.60
CA CYS A 42 -0.82 -1.62 2.19
C CYS A 42 0.10 -1.04 1.10
N THR A 43 0.27 0.28 1.10
CA THR A 43 1.12 0.98 0.13
C THR A 43 2.57 0.46 0.16
N LEU A 44 3.11 0.20 1.36
CA LEU A 44 4.49 -0.25 1.51
C LEU A 44 4.68 -1.68 0.98
N ASP A 45 3.66 -2.54 1.06
CA ASP A 45 3.72 -3.89 0.51
C ASP A 45 3.80 -3.87 -1.02
N GLY A 46 3.07 -2.94 -1.66
CA GLY A 46 3.17 -2.72 -3.11
C GLY A 46 4.57 -2.28 -3.55
N LEU A 47 5.23 -1.43 -2.75
CA LEU A 47 6.61 -1.00 -3.00
C LEU A 47 7.62 -2.13 -2.76
N ALA A 48 7.44 -2.92 -1.70
CA ALA A 48 8.27 -4.09 -1.44
C ALA A 48 8.20 -5.10 -2.59
N TYR A 49 6.98 -5.36 -3.07
CA TYR A 49 6.76 -6.24 -4.21
C TYR A 49 7.46 -5.72 -5.48
N ALA A 50 7.32 -4.43 -5.78
CA ALA A 50 7.97 -3.81 -6.93
C ALA A 50 9.51 -3.90 -6.83
N ALA A 51 10.09 -3.69 -5.64
CA ALA A 51 11.52 -3.84 -5.45
C ALA A 51 12.00 -5.28 -5.70
N GLY A 52 11.21 -6.29 -5.32
CA GLY A 52 11.50 -7.68 -5.65
C GLY A 52 11.46 -7.99 -7.15
N LEU A 53 10.56 -7.35 -7.90
CA LEU A 53 10.53 -7.48 -9.37
C LEU A 53 11.78 -6.89 -10.03
N GLU A 54 12.39 -5.88 -9.42
CA GLU A 54 13.68 -5.28 -9.83
C GLU A 54 14.90 -6.08 -9.33
N GLY A 55 14.68 -7.23 -8.68
CA GLY A 55 15.74 -8.14 -8.25
C GLY A 55 16.31 -7.85 -6.86
N LEU A 56 15.64 -7.05 -6.03
CA LEU A 56 16.01 -6.94 -4.62
C LEU A 56 15.69 -8.25 -3.88
N GLU A 57 16.71 -8.83 -3.26
CA GLU A 57 16.61 -10.08 -2.50
C GLU A 57 17.01 -9.89 -1.02
N GLY A 58 16.53 -10.81 -0.17
CA GLY A 58 16.81 -10.81 1.26
C GLY A 58 16.05 -9.75 2.06
N PRO A 59 16.36 -9.58 3.36
CA PRO A 59 15.64 -8.66 4.22
C PRO A 59 15.93 -7.18 3.91
N PHE A 60 14.89 -6.36 3.90
CA PHE A 60 15.01 -4.91 3.67
C PHE A 60 13.90 -4.12 4.37
N ALA A 61 14.00 -2.79 4.31
CA ALA A 61 12.96 -1.88 4.77
C ALA A 61 12.44 -1.04 3.60
N VAL A 62 11.13 -0.80 3.57
CA VAL A 62 10.50 0.20 2.69
C VAL A 62 10.23 1.43 3.54
N ALA A 63 10.57 2.59 3.02
CA ALA A 63 10.35 3.87 3.67
C ALA A 63 9.83 4.92 2.67
N THR A 64 8.82 5.70 3.07
CA THR A 64 8.26 6.79 2.26
C THR A 64 8.01 8.03 3.12
N ASP A 65 8.06 9.22 2.51
CA ASP A 65 7.82 10.49 3.20
C ASP A 65 6.40 10.56 3.81
N ALA A 66 6.30 10.69 5.13
CA ALA A 66 5.03 10.88 5.85
C ALA A 66 4.66 12.36 6.05
N ARG A 67 5.45 13.29 5.49
CA ARG A 67 5.41 14.73 5.76
C ARG A 67 5.80 15.00 7.22
N ARG A 68 5.79 16.28 7.62
CA ARG A 68 6.06 16.72 9.01
C ARG A 68 7.37 16.20 9.63
N LYS A 69 8.37 15.88 8.79
CA LYS A 69 9.66 15.29 9.18
C LYS A 69 9.55 13.87 9.74
N GLU A 70 8.55 13.12 9.29
CA GLU A 70 8.28 11.73 9.65
C GLU A 70 8.39 10.83 8.41
N VAL A 71 8.54 9.54 8.63
CA VAL A 71 8.69 8.52 7.60
C VAL A 71 7.73 7.38 7.89
N TYR A 72 6.94 7.00 6.89
CA TYR A 72 6.21 5.75 6.91
C TYR A 72 7.15 4.62 6.54
N TRP A 73 7.26 3.59 7.39
CA TRP A 73 8.17 2.49 7.13
C TRP A 73 7.62 1.13 7.57
N ALA A 74 8.17 0.08 6.96
CA ALA A 74 7.94 -1.31 7.34
C ALA A 74 9.17 -2.15 6.98
N ARG A 75 9.39 -3.25 7.70
CA ARG A 75 10.44 -4.23 7.43
C ARG A 75 9.88 -5.46 6.73
N TYR A 76 10.72 -6.10 5.96
CA TYR A 76 10.39 -7.23 5.10
C TYR A 76 11.51 -8.27 5.17
N GLU A 77 11.16 -9.55 5.30
CA GLU A 77 12.13 -10.65 5.13
C GLU A 77 12.46 -10.88 3.65
N ASP A 78 11.48 -10.62 2.79
CA ASP A 78 11.57 -10.64 1.33
C ASP A 78 10.49 -9.73 0.74
N ALA A 79 10.44 -9.61 -0.59
CA ALA A 79 9.50 -8.75 -1.31
C ALA A 79 8.00 -9.06 -1.13
N ARG A 80 7.64 -10.11 -0.38
CA ARG A 80 6.25 -10.56 -0.17
C ARG A 80 5.91 -10.72 1.32
N THR A 81 6.90 -10.71 2.21
CA THR A 81 6.72 -11.04 3.64
C THR A 81 7.07 -9.86 4.54
N ARG A 82 6.06 -9.08 4.95
CA ARG A 82 6.22 -7.99 5.92
C ARG A 82 6.43 -8.53 7.34
N THR A 83 7.35 -7.93 8.08
CA THR A 83 7.55 -8.16 9.51
C THR A 83 6.95 -7.03 10.34
N GLY A 84 5.91 -7.37 11.09
CA GLY A 84 5.16 -6.42 11.92
C GLY A 84 4.22 -5.51 11.12
N GLU A 85 3.76 -4.45 11.77
CA GLU A 85 2.86 -3.46 11.18
C GLU A 85 3.65 -2.26 10.60
N PRO A 86 3.10 -1.57 9.59
CA PRO A 86 3.63 -0.28 9.15
C PRO A 86 3.66 0.72 10.30
N ALA A 87 4.76 1.44 10.43
CA ALA A 87 4.98 2.43 11.47
C ALA A 87 5.22 3.82 10.86
N VAL A 88 5.13 4.85 11.71
CA VAL A 88 5.46 6.23 11.37
C VAL A 88 6.28 6.84 12.49
N ASP A 89 7.51 7.23 12.17
CA ASP A 89 8.46 7.76 13.14
C ASP A 89 9.26 8.89 12.51
N ARG A 90 9.97 9.68 13.32
CA ARG A 90 10.99 10.60 12.78
C ARG A 90 12.21 9.77 12.38
N PRO A 91 12.99 10.19 11.36
CA PRO A 91 14.18 9.45 10.94
C PRO A 91 15.25 9.22 12.03
N ALA A 92 15.22 10.00 13.12
CA ALA A 92 16.20 9.93 14.20
C ALA A 92 15.69 9.16 15.43
N ASP A 93 14.41 8.76 15.42
CA ASP A 93 13.76 7.95 16.45
C ASP A 93 13.81 6.47 16.02
#